data_AF-A0A7C4GR37-F1
#
_entry.id   AF-A0A7C4GR37-F1
#
_cell.length_a   1.000
_cell.length_b   1.000
_cell.length_c   1.000
_cell.angle_alpha   90.00
_cell.angle_beta   90.00
_cell.angle_gamma   90.00
#
_symmetry.space_group_name_H-M   'P 1'
#
loop_
_entity.id
_entity.type
_entity.pdbx_description
1 polymer ?
#
loop_
_entity_poly.entity_id
_entity_poly.type
_entity_poly.pdbx_seq_one_letter_code
_entity_poly.pdbx_strand_id
1 'polypeptide(L)'
;MSSDRISPEQVMNLLNRFLPPSERALFPEARKYPTTVYANERLFGVPVYIYGEGTKGSYLRHSYYDVAPNERIWQIECGSPVIYGKIGDVFYPLFANGMPTIFVFKFKPEEYEGFYAEGMKTTEIIEVKESQITNLDRVMQLKDSILVIDRHNLLFTTPARKLPEGIKKIIERLLLPPFSLLLTDEERKWAEYLLHLNANIILPSDIIDQLIEKNKIIETLNRAIWEFQRRIMDYETNVNIMRSENTKIYELLSYYGHKFSQLGVEVTNMQKEMIRLRDELTISMKEAESLEDAKKRLINAIDVANSITESMQKLAIFSRDVADTISSISSRLVEITDKAKEIDFLEAMRELKERGRKTKKEETEKPKGEETAVREEEK
;
A
#
# COMPACT_ATOMS: atom_id res chain seq x y z
N MET A 1 33.35 -6.89 29.63
CA MET A 1 33.89 -7.28 28.31
C MET A 1 33.02 -6.65 27.25
N SER A 2 33.55 -5.64 26.55
CA SER A 2 32.87 -4.91 25.47
C SER A 2 32.66 -5.85 24.29
N SER A 3 31.42 -6.00 23.80
CA SER A 3 31.17 -6.67 22.52
C SER A 3 31.41 -5.66 21.41
N ASP A 4 32.62 -5.65 20.86
CA ASP A 4 32.93 -4.83 19.70
C ASP A 4 32.15 -5.35 18.49
N ARG A 5 31.13 -4.58 18.10
CA ARG A 5 30.32 -4.87 16.91
C ARG A 5 31.15 -4.50 15.68
N ILE A 6 31.52 -5.52 14.90
CA ILE A 6 32.20 -5.35 13.62
C ILE A 6 31.30 -4.54 12.69
N SER A 7 31.80 -3.43 12.14
CA SER A 7 31.03 -2.60 11.23
C SER A 7 30.83 -3.34 9.88
N PRO A 8 29.72 -3.07 9.15
CA PRO A 8 29.48 -3.68 7.84
C PRO A 8 30.65 -3.51 6.86
N GLU A 9 31.37 -2.39 6.95
CA GLU A 9 32.57 -2.11 6.16
C GLU A 9 33.75 -3.02 6.51
N GLN A 10 33.91 -3.37 7.79
CA GLN A 10 34.93 -4.31 8.23
C GLN A 10 34.63 -5.74 7.76
N VAL A 11 33.35 -6.13 7.68
CA VAL A 11 32.93 -7.42 7.10
C VAL A 11 33.23 -7.46 5.61
N MET A 12 32.94 -6.37 4.88
CA MET A 12 33.23 -6.28 3.45
C MET A 12 34.73 -6.28 3.14
N ASN A 13 35.53 -5.61 3.96
CA ASN A 13 36.99 -5.64 3.83
C ASN A 13 37.59 -7.01 4.17
N LEU A 14 37.00 -7.75 5.11
CA LEU A 14 37.36 -9.14 5.37
C LEU A 14 37.05 -10.04 4.17
N LEU A 15 35.86 -9.91 3.59
CA LEU A 15 35.45 -10.68 2.41
C LEU A 15 36.34 -10.39 1.19
N ASN A 16 36.66 -9.12 0.93
CA ASN A 16 37.55 -8.70 -0.16
C ASN A 16 39.02 -9.12 0.06
N ARG A 17 39.42 -9.49 1.28
CA ARG A 17 40.76 -9.99 1.59
C ARG A 17 40.90 -11.49 1.32
N PHE A 18 39.80 -12.24 1.35
CA PHE A 18 39.75 -13.68 1.09
C PHE A 18 39.35 -14.02 -0.34
N LEU A 19 38.64 -13.13 -1.03
CA LEU A 19 38.32 -13.26 -2.44
C LEU A 19 39.35 -12.44 -3.24
N PRO A 20 40.22 -13.06 -4.08
CA PRO A 20 41.05 -12.27 -4.98
C PRO A 20 40.14 -11.35 -5.80
N PRO A 21 40.59 -10.12 -6.13
CA PRO A 21 39.83 -9.24 -7.00
C PRO A 21 39.58 -10.03 -8.26
N SER A 22 38.31 -10.37 -8.50
CA SER A 22 37.89 -11.21 -9.61
C SER A 22 38.66 -10.74 -10.84
N GLU A 23 39.58 -11.58 -11.31
CA GLU A 23 40.06 -11.48 -12.68
C GLU A 23 38.79 -11.23 -13.49
N ARG A 24 38.72 -10.06 -14.13
CA ARG A 24 37.62 -9.64 -15.00
C ARG A 24 37.07 -10.91 -15.62
N ALA A 25 35.87 -11.32 -15.23
CA ALA A 25 35.26 -12.54 -15.71
C ALA A 25 35.43 -12.47 -17.22
N LEU A 26 36.37 -13.28 -17.75
CA LEU A 26 36.64 -13.32 -19.17
C LEU A 26 35.30 -13.72 -19.74
N PHE A 27 34.66 -12.77 -20.42
CA PHE A 27 33.34 -12.92 -21.00
C PHE A 27 33.26 -14.34 -21.55
N PRO A 28 32.35 -15.21 -21.06
CA PRO A 28 32.19 -16.49 -21.70
C PRO A 28 31.69 -16.17 -23.10
N GLU A 29 32.57 -16.28 -24.10
CA GLU A 29 32.14 -16.31 -25.49
C GLU A 29 31.01 -17.32 -25.56
N ALA A 30 29.88 -16.92 -26.17
CA ALA A 30 28.76 -17.81 -26.39
C ALA A 30 29.28 -19.02 -27.18
N ARG A 31 29.61 -20.11 -26.47
CA ARG A 31 30.06 -21.32 -27.12
C ARG A 31 28.88 -21.85 -27.90
N LYS A 32 28.96 -21.79 -29.23
CA LYS A 32 28.08 -22.56 -30.09
C LYS A 32 28.20 -24.01 -29.65
N TYR A 33 27.08 -24.61 -29.27
CA TYR A 33 27.01 -25.98 -28.81
C TYR A 33 27.79 -26.89 -29.77
N PRO A 34 28.66 -27.78 -29.28
CA PRO A 34 29.39 -28.70 -30.15
C PRO A 34 28.38 -29.53 -30.94
N THR A 35 28.43 -29.41 -32.25
CA THR A 35 27.56 -30.10 -33.22
C THR A 35 27.99 -31.57 -33.31
N THR A 36 27.89 -32.31 -32.21
CA THR A 36 28.15 -33.75 -32.18
C THR A 36 26.86 -34.55 -32.30
N VAL A 37 26.96 -35.70 -32.95
CA VAL A 37 25.89 -36.40 -33.70
C VAL A 37 24.72 -36.94 -32.84
N TYR A 38 24.82 -36.98 -31.50
CA TYR A 38 23.77 -37.57 -30.65
C TYR A 38 23.49 -36.82 -29.34
N ALA A 39 23.53 -35.48 -29.34
CA ALA A 39 23.04 -34.71 -28.19
C ALA A 39 21.53 -34.42 -28.32
N ASN A 40 20.72 -34.94 -27.39
CA ASN A 40 19.36 -34.41 -27.20
C ASN A 40 19.45 -33.08 -26.45
N GLU A 41 19.44 -31.98 -27.19
CA GLU A 41 19.54 -30.61 -26.65
C GLU A 41 18.50 -30.32 -25.56
N ARG A 42 17.34 -30.99 -25.63
CA ARG A 42 16.26 -30.80 -24.68
C ARG A 42 16.57 -31.33 -23.28
N LEU A 43 17.47 -32.31 -23.18
CA LEU A 43 17.88 -32.90 -21.91
C LEU A 43 19.00 -32.10 -21.22
N PHE A 44 19.52 -31.05 -21.88
CA PHE A 44 20.60 -30.25 -21.33
C PHE A 44 20.24 -29.66 -19.97
N GLY A 45 21.08 -29.90 -18.96
CA GLY A 45 20.85 -29.42 -17.60
C GLY A 45 19.95 -30.32 -16.74
N VAL A 46 19.32 -31.36 -17.30
CA VAL A 46 18.48 -32.30 -16.54
C VAL A 46 19.33 -33.06 -15.51
N PRO A 47 18.96 -33.08 -14.22
CA PRO A 47 19.72 -33.81 -13.20
C PRO A 47 19.82 -35.32 -13.49
N VAL A 48 20.98 -35.90 -13.21
CA VAL A 48 21.25 -37.35 -13.32
C VAL A 48 21.46 -37.93 -11.94
N TYR A 49 20.63 -38.90 -11.57
CA TYR A 49 20.66 -39.57 -10.28
C TYR A 49 20.86 -41.07 -10.46
N ILE A 50 21.81 -41.64 -9.71
CA ILE A 50 22.05 -43.08 -9.67
C ILE A 50 21.68 -43.57 -8.27
N TYR A 51 20.77 -44.55 -8.22
CA TYR A 51 20.38 -45.18 -6.97
C TYR A 51 21.60 -45.83 -6.29
N GLY A 52 21.86 -45.41 -5.04
CA GLY A 52 23.01 -45.87 -4.25
C GLY A 52 24.28 -45.01 -4.40
N GLU A 53 24.44 -44.25 -5.49
CA GLU A 53 25.61 -43.37 -5.70
C GLU A 53 25.27 -41.87 -5.56
N GLY A 54 23.98 -41.50 -5.61
CA GLY A 54 23.54 -40.11 -5.45
C GLY A 54 23.48 -39.31 -6.76
N THR A 55 23.53 -37.98 -6.65
CA THR A 55 23.52 -37.07 -7.82
C THR A 55 24.89 -37.04 -8.50
N LYS A 56 24.90 -37.20 -9.82
CA LYS A 56 26.12 -37.20 -10.64
C LYS A 56 26.33 -35.89 -11.42
N GLY A 57 25.47 -34.92 -11.19
CA GLY A 57 25.42 -33.66 -11.92
C GLY A 57 24.25 -33.61 -12.90
N SER A 58 24.37 -32.75 -13.90
CA SER A 58 23.37 -32.56 -14.93
C SER A 58 23.84 -33.13 -16.25
N TYR A 59 22.90 -33.66 -17.02
CA TYR A 59 23.12 -34.14 -18.38
C TYR A 59 23.69 -33.01 -19.25
N LEU A 60 24.78 -33.29 -19.95
CA LEU A 60 25.35 -32.42 -20.98
C LEU A 60 25.09 -32.98 -22.38
N ARG A 61 25.45 -34.25 -22.58
CA ARG A 61 25.28 -34.98 -23.84
C ARG A 61 25.29 -36.47 -23.57
N HIS A 62 24.87 -37.27 -24.55
CA HIS A 62 25.11 -38.71 -24.52
C HIS A 62 25.64 -39.19 -25.87
N SER A 63 26.19 -40.39 -25.86
CA SER A 63 26.28 -41.24 -27.04
C SER A 63 25.67 -42.59 -26.68
N TYR A 64 25.27 -43.37 -27.68
CA TYR A 64 24.86 -44.75 -27.45
C TYR A 64 25.50 -45.67 -28.48
N TYR A 65 25.73 -46.91 -28.07
CA TYR A 65 26.19 -47.97 -28.95
C TYR A 65 25.47 -49.27 -28.61
N ASP A 66 25.18 -50.06 -29.63
CA ASP A 66 24.50 -51.34 -29.50
C ASP A 66 25.56 -52.44 -29.30
N VAL A 67 25.50 -53.17 -28.18
CA VAL A 67 26.47 -54.24 -27.84
C VAL A 67 25.97 -55.61 -28.31
N ALA A 68 24.66 -55.84 -28.26
CA ALA A 68 24.00 -57.06 -28.70
C ALA A 68 22.60 -56.72 -29.27
N PRO A 69 21.93 -57.65 -29.98
CA PRO A 69 20.55 -57.43 -30.42
C PRO A 69 19.67 -57.12 -29.20
N ASN A 70 19.10 -55.91 -29.16
CA ASN A 70 18.28 -55.36 -28.06
C ASN A 70 19.06 -54.95 -26.78
N GLU A 71 20.38 -54.78 -26.84
CA GLU A 71 21.16 -54.25 -25.73
C GLU A 71 21.88 -52.96 -26.14
N ARG A 72 21.25 -51.83 -25.82
CA ARG A 72 21.80 -50.50 -26.05
C ARG A 72 22.44 -49.97 -24.76
N ILE A 73 23.69 -49.53 -24.87
CA ILE A 73 24.40 -48.86 -23.79
C ILE A 73 24.42 -47.36 -24.08
N TRP A 74 24.02 -46.58 -23.07
CA TRP A 74 24.08 -45.13 -23.05
C TRP A 74 25.33 -44.68 -22.30
N GLN A 75 26.15 -43.88 -22.96
CA GLN A 75 27.28 -43.18 -22.36
C GLN A 75 26.87 -41.72 -22.17
N ILE A 76 26.49 -41.37 -20.94
CA ILE A 76 25.98 -40.05 -20.57
C ILE A 76 27.12 -39.23 -19.97
N GLU A 77 27.40 -38.08 -20.57
CA GLU A 77 28.31 -37.10 -20.01
C GLU A 77 27.56 -36.15 -19.07
N CYS A 78 28.01 -36.11 -17.83
CA CYS A 78 27.46 -35.28 -16.77
C CYS A 78 28.42 -34.14 -16.42
N GLY A 79 27.86 -33.00 -16.05
CA GLY A 79 28.63 -31.87 -15.56
C GLY A 79 27.80 -30.92 -14.71
N SER A 80 28.33 -29.73 -14.52
CA SER A 80 27.77 -28.69 -13.66
C SER A 80 27.45 -27.43 -14.45
N PRO A 81 26.49 -27.50 -15.40
CA PRO A 81 26.15 -26.34 -16.22
C PRO A 81 25.49 -25.27 -15.34
N VAL A 82 25.88 -24.02 -15.57
CA VAL A 82 25.19 -22.85 -15.03
C VAL A 82 24.55 -22.10 -16.19
N ILE A 83 23.23 -21.94 -16.15
CA ILE A 83 22.48 -21.17 -17.14
C ILE A 83 22.22 -19.79 -16.54
N TYR A 84 22.59 -18.75 -17.27
CA TYR A 84 22.37 -17.36 -16.94
C TYR A 84 21.32 -16.74 -17.85
N GLY A 85 20.53 -15.83 -17.31
CA GLY A 85 19.66 -14.92 -18.04
C GLY A 85 20.25 -13.52 -18.01
N LYS A 86 20.34 -12.87 -19.16
CA LYS A 86 20.86 -11.51 -19.27
C LYS A 86 19.73 -10.50 -19.20
N ILE A 87 19.87 -9.49 -18.34
CA ILE A 87 18.97 -8.33 -18.26
C ILE A 87 19.86 -7.09 -18.20
N GLY A 88 19.86 -6.26 -19.25
CA GLY A 88 20.87 -5.20 -19.40
C GLY A 88 22.29 -5.78 -19.38
N ASP A 89 23.22 -5.14 -18.67
CA ASP A 89 24.61 -5.62 -18.58
C ASP A 89 24.85 -6.67 -17.47
N VAL A 90 23.79 -7.19 -16.84
CA VAL A 90 23.89 -8.12 -15.71
C VAL A 90 23.41 -9.52 -16.10
N PHE A 91 24.20 -10.53 -15.71
CA PHE A 91 23.88 -11.95 -15.88
C PHE A 91 23.40 -12.53 -14.55
N TYR A 92 22.16 -13.02 -14.53
CA TYR A 92 21.57 -13.66 -13.37
C TYR A 92 21.63 -15.18 -13.54
N PRO A 93 22.24 -15.95 -12.61
CA PRO A 93 22.27 -17.40 -12.70
C PRO A 93 20.85 -17.93 -12.50
N LEU A 94 20.22 -18.47 -13.53
CA LEU A 94 18.86 -19.00 -13.50
C LEU A 94 18.86 -20.45 -13.04
N PHE A 95 19.77 -21.26 -13.58
CA PHE A 95 19.92 -22.65 -13.16
C PHE A 95 21.37 -22.90 -12.81
N ALA A 96 21.61 -23.49 -11.65
CA ALA A 96 22.93 -23.92 -11.24
C ALA A 96 22.85 -25.42 -10.93
N ASN A 97 23.62 -26.25 -11.65
CA ASN A 97 23.61 -27.71 -11.49
C ASN A 97 22.21 -28.32 -11.69
N GLY A 98 21.46 -27.82 -12.67
CA GLY A 98 20.11 -28.30 -12.97
C GLY A 98 19.03 -27.90 -11.95
N MET A 99 19.38 -27.12 -10.93
CA MET A 99 18.44 -26.59 -9.95
C MET A 99 18.10 -25.12 -10.27
N PRO A 100 16.81 -24.73 -10.26
CA PRO A 100 16.43 -23.34 -10.43
C PRO A 100 16.90 -22.50 -9.24
N THR A 101 17.41 -21.31 -9.50
CA THR A 101 17.71 -20.32 -8.46
C THR A 101 16.50 -19.42 -8.21
N ILE A 102 16.61 -18.55 -7.20
CA ILE A 102 15.58 -17.54 -6.91
C ILE A 102 15.27 -16.62 -8.09
N PHE A 103 16.23 -16.44 -9.02
CA PHE A 103 16.08 -15.49 -10.12
C PHE A 103 15.08 -15.96 -11.18
N VAL A 104 14.87 -17.28 -11.33
CA VAL A 104 13.86 -17.88 -12.21
C VAL A 104 12.44 -17.45 -11.81
N PHE A 105 12.20 -17.28 -10.52
CA PHE A 105 10.89 -16.90 -9.99
C PHE A 105 10.74 -15.39 -9.81
N LYS A 106 11.86 -14.66 -9.80
CA LYS A 106 11.88 -13.22 -9.53
C LYS A 106 11.56 -12.38 -10.76
N PHE A 107 12.05 -12.80 -11.93
CA PHE A 107 11.88 -12.06 -13.18
C PHE A 107 11.03 -12.88 -14.16
N LYS A 108 10.28 -12.20 -15.02
CA LYS A 108 9.49 -12.87 -16.05
C LYS A 108 10.38 -13.30 -17.24
N PRO A 109 10.06 -14.40 -17.94
CA PRO A 109 10.83 -14.86 -19.09
C PRO A 109 11.04 -13.78 -20.17
N GLU A 110 10.09 -12.88 -20.36
CA GLU A 110 10.14 -11.81 -21.36
C GLU A 110 11.10 -10.67 -20.98
N GLU A 111 11.52 -10.58 -19.72
CA GLU A 111 12.47 -9.57 -19.24
C GLU A 111 13.92 -9.93 -19.56
N TYR A 112 14.19 -11.18 -19.98
CA TYR A 112 15.53 -11.63 -20.37
C TYR A 112 15.81 -11.32 -21.84
N GLU A 113 16.91 -10.63 -22.10
CA GLU A 113 17.43 -10.36 -23.46
C GLU A 113 17.97 -11.64 -24.14
N GLY A 114 18.41 -12.61 -23.32
CA GLY A 114 18.94 -13.87 -23.80
C GLY A 114 19.41 -14.78 -22.68
N PHE A 115 19.62 -16.06 -23.02
CA PHE A 115 20.09 -17.09 -22.11
C PHE A 115 21.48 -17.60 -22.53
N TYR A 116 22.34 -17.80 -21.54
CA TYR A 116 23.75 -18.14 -21.75
C TYR A 116 24.13 -19.30 -20.84
N ALA A 117 24.85 -20.29 -21.34
CA ALA A 117 25.34 -21.41 -20.52
C ALA A 117 26.85 -21.25 -20.29
N GLU A 118 27.27 -21.22 -19.02
CA GLU A 118 28.67 -21.21 -18.61
C GLU A 118 29.07 -22.58 -18.05
N GLY A 119 30.36 -22.91 -18.17
CA GLY A 119 30.94 -24.03 -17.43
C GLY A 119 30.56 -25.41 -17.94
N MET A 120 30.90 -25.73 -19.19
CA MET A 120 30.78 -27.09 -19.73
C MET A 120 32.01 -27.94 -19.36
N LYS A 121 32.30 -28.09 -18.07
CA LYS A 121 33.31 -29.08 -17.66
C LYS A 121 32.59 -30.40 -17.41
N THR A 122 32.89 -31.40 -18.22
CA THR A 122 32.45 -32.78 -17.97
C THR A 122 33.08 -33.21 -16.65
N THR A 123 32.24 -33.50 -15.66
CA THR A 123 32.66 -33.95 -14.33
C THR A 123 32.83 -35.46 -14.34
N GLU A 124 31.90 -36.18 -14.97
CA GLU A 124 31.88 -37.63 -14.99
C GLU A 124 31.22 -38.13 -16.29
N ILE A 125 31.63 -39.31 -16.74
CA ILE A 125 30.98 -40.04 -17.84
C ILE A 125 30.42 -41.33 -17.25
N ILE A 126 29.14 -41.58 -17.47
CA ILE A 126 28.41 -42.70 -16.91
C ILE A 126 27.96 -43.60 -18.05
N GLU A 127 28.31 -44.88 -17.96
CA GLU A 127 27.85 -45.91 -18.89
C GLU A 127 26.76 -46.75 -18.20
N VAL A 128 25.59 -46.81 -18.82
CA VAL A 128 24.41 -47.52 -18.31
C VAL A 128 23.67 -48.21 -19.45
N LYS A 129 23.07 -49.36 -19.18
CA LYS A 129 22.17 -50.00 -20.15
C LYS A 129 20.88 -49.19 -20.22
N GLU A 130 20.27 -49.13 -21.40
CA GLU A 130 18.99 -48.44 -21.58
C GLU A 130 17.91 -48.96 -20.61
N SER A 131 17.89 -50.28 -20.38
CA SER A 131 16.98 -50.94 -19.43
C SER A 131 17.20 -50.56 -17.96
N GLN A 132 18.37 -50.00 -17.61
CA GLN A 132 18.67 -49.53 -16.25
C GLN A 132 18.17 -48.10 -16.01
N ILE A 133 17.77 -47.37 -17.06
CA ILE A 133 17.14 -46.05 -16.95
C ILE A 133 15.63 -46.26 -16.78
N THR A 134 15.16 -46.30 -15.55
CA THR A 134 13.80 -46.80 -15.24
C THR A 134 12.67 -45.88 -15.71
N ASN A 135 12.98 -44.61 -15.94
CA ASN A 135 12.00 -43.60 -16.35
C ASN A 135 12.34 -42.97 -17.72
N LEU A 136 13.03 -43.70 -18.59
CA LEU A 136 13.50 -43.18 -19.88
C LEU A 136 12.40 -42.49 -20.71
N ASP A 137 11.21 -43.09 -20.81
CA ASP A 137 10.09 -42.50 -21.55
C ASP A 137 9.68 -41.12 -21.02
N ARG A 138 9.70 -40.94 -19.68
CA ARG A 138 9.34 -39.67 -19.02
C ARG A 138 10.47 -38.65 -19.11
N VAL A 139 11.71 -39.12 -19.04
CA VAL A 139 12.92 -38.30 -19.26
C VAL A 139 12.92 -37.72 -20.67
N MET A 140 12.65 -38.54 -21.69
CA MET A 140 12.61 -38.08 -23.08
C MET A 140 11.49 -37.07 -23.36
N GLN A 141 10.45 -37.05 -22.51
CA GLN A 141 9.37 -36.06 -22.52
C GLN A 141 9.65 -34.81 -21.66
N LEU A 142 10.83 -34.71 -21.04
CA LEU A 142 11.22 -33.64 -20.11
C LEU A 142 10.33 -33.53 -18.86
N LYS A 143 9.71 -34.64 -18.45
CA LYS A 143 8.83 -34.66 -17.27
C LYS A 143 9.61 -34.96 -15.99
N ASP A 144 10.67 -35.76 -16.09
CA ASP A 144 11.44 -36.26 -14.96
C ASP A 144 12.95 -36.10 -15.17
N SER A 145 13.71 -36.18 -14.06
CA SER A 145 15.17 -36.34 -14.06
C SER A 145 15.61 -37.73 -14.52
N ILE A 146 16.87 -37.89 -14.92
CA ILE A 146 17.41 -39.20 -15.33
C ILE A 146 17.63 -40.06 -14.08
N LEU A 147 16.87 -41.14 -13.94
CA LEU A 147 16.99 -42.10 -12.83
C LEU A 147 17.57 -43.42 -13.32
N VAL A 148 18.76 -43.75 -12.82
CA VAL A 148 19.44 -45.03 -13.08
C VAL A 148 19.30 -45.93 -11.86
N ILE A 149 18.79 -47.15 -12.06
CA ILE A 149 18.72 -48.18 -11.02
C ILE A 149 19.59 -49.36 -11.44
N ASP A 150 20.34 -49.89 -10.48
CA ASP A 150 21.15 -51.10 -10.64
C ASP A 150 22.17 -51.02 -11.77
N ARG A 151 22.95 -49.93 -11.82
CA ARG A 151 24.04 -49.72 -12.79
C ARG A 151 24.96 -50.94 -12.92
N HIS A 152 25.22 -51.63 -11.80
CA HIS A 152 26.17 -52.74 -11.71
C HIS A 152 25.52 -54.14 -11.82
N ASN A 153 24.21 -54.24 -12.10
CA ASN A 153 23.45 -55.51 -12.18
C ASN A 153 23.56 -56.41 -10.94
N LEU A 154 23.62 -55.81 -9.76
CA LEU A 154 23.75 -56.53 -8.48
C LEU A 154 22.41 -57.08 -7.99
N LEU A 155 21.27 -56.65 -8.52
CA LEU A 155 19.95 -57.01 -7.97
C LEU A 155 19.28 -58.24 -8.62
N PHE A 156 19.72 -58.73 -9.80
CA PHE A 156 18.89 -59.64 -10.61
C PHE A 156 19.49 -60.99 -11.08
N THR A 157 20.71 -61.40 -10.70
CA THR A 157 21.32 -62.62 -11.28
C THR A 157 22.00 -63.57 -10.29
N THR A 158 21.34 -64.66 -9.81
CA THR A 158 22.00 -65.99 -9.55
C THR A 158 21.02 -67.18 -9.32
N PRO A 159 21.26 -68.40 -9.88
CA PRO A 159 20.44 -69.62 -9.71
C PRO A 159 20.90 -70.59 -8.58
N ALA A 160 20.14 -71.68 -8.36
CA ALA A 160 20.01 -72.32 -7.05
C ALA A 160 21.08 -73.33 -6.53
N ARG A 161 21.68 -73.10 -5.35
CA ARG A 161 22.58 -74.05 -4.63
C ARG A 161 22.17 -74.39 -3.17
N LYS A 162 21.73 -75.62 -2.87
CA LYS A 162 21.37 -76.09 -1.51
C LYS A 162 22.37 -75.68 -0.42
N LEU A 163 21.88 -75.05 0.65
CA LEU A 163 22.69 -74.55 1.76
C LEU A 163 22.81 -75.54 2.95
N PRO A 164 23.93 -75.48 3.70
CA PRO A 164 24.17 -76.24 4.94
C PRO A 164 23.26 -75.89 6.13
N GLU A 165 22.93 -76.89 6.95
CA GLU A 165 22.03 -76.84 8.14
C GLU A 165 22.41 -75.77 9.18
N GLY A 166 23.70 -75.41 9.29
CA GLY A 166 24.19 -74.41 10.25
C GLY A 166 23.69 -72.98 9.96
N ILE A 167 23.40 -72.68 8.70
CA ILE A 167 22.99 -71.34 8.25
C ILE A 167 21.48 -71.15 8.42
N LYS A 168 20.72 -72.23 8.32
CA LYS A 168 19.28 -72.28 8.59
C LYS A 168 18.94 -71.76 9.99
N LYS A 169 19.75 -72.15 10.99
CA LYS A 169 19.64 -71.70 12.39
C LYS A 169 19.93 -70.21 12.60
N ILE A 170 20.78 -69.62 11.75
CA ILE A 170 21.12 -68.19 11.79
C ILE A 170 20.01 -67.36 11.14
N ILE A 171 19.43 -67.85 10.05
CA ILE A 171 18.30 -67.20 9.36
C ILE A 171 17.02 -67.24 10.21
N GLU A 172 16.75 -68.34 10.91
CA GLU A 172 15.63 -68.43 11.87
C GLU A 172 15.70 -67.38 13.00
N ARG A 173 16.92 -66.99 13.41
CA ARG A 173 17.15 -65.92 14.40
C ARG A 173 17.04 -64.51 13.82
N LEU A 174 17.45 -64.30 12.56
CA LEU A 174 17.32 -63.02 11.85
C LEU A 174 15.87 -62.67 11.46
N LEU A 175 14.97 -63.66 11.37
CA LEU A 175 13.58 -63.49 10.92
C LEU A 175 12.58 -63.08 12.03
N LEU A 176 13.04 -62.83 13.27
CA LEU A 176 12.23 -62.34 14.39
C LEU A 176 12.46 -60.83 14.63
N PRO A 177 11.44 -59.96 14.50
CA PRO A 177 11.55 -58.56 14.90
C PRO A 177 11.69 -58.40 16.42
N PRO A 178 12.43 -57.39 16.94
CA PRO A 178 12.91 -56.20 16.24
C PRO A 178 14.45 -56.08 16.30
N PHE A 179 15.20 -56.70 15.38
CA PHE A 179 16.67 -56.60 15.43
C PHE A 179 17.33 -56.40 14.08
N SER A 180 17.42 -55.13 13.67
CA SER A 180 18.52 -54.64 12.83
C SER A 180 19.59 -53.90 13.64
N LEU A 181 19.48 -53.82 14.97
CA LEU A 181 20.36 -53.03 15.84
C LEU A 181 21.19 -53.82 16.87
N LEU A 182 21.05 -55.16 16.96
CA LEU A 182 21.81 -56.00 17.92
C LEU A 182 22.37 -57.25 17.22
N LEU A 183 23.06 -57.06 16.10
CA LEU A 183 23.93 -58.11 15.59
C LEU A 183 25.29 -57.92 16.25
N THR A 184 25.80 -58.97 16.88
CA THR A 184 27.21 -59.00 17.33
C THR A 184 28.13 -58.91 16.11
N ASP A 185 29.37 -58.44 16.29
CA ASP A 185 30.32 -58.30 15.17
C ASP A 185 30.62 -59.63 14.46
N GLU A 186 30.51 -60.76 15.17
CA GLU A 186 30.58 -62.09 14.56
C GLU A 186 29.36 -62.39 13.69
N GLU A 187 28.14 -62.05 14.13
CA GLU A 187 26.92 -62.26 13.35
C GLU A 187 26.85 -61.34 12.12
N ARG A 188 27.42 -60.12 12.19
CA ARG A 188 27.64 -59.27 11.01
C ARG A 188 28.62 -59.89 10.03
N LYS A 189 29.75 -60.40 10.51
CA LYS A 189 30.71 -61.13 9.65
C LYS A 189 30.09 -62.36 9.02
N TRP A 190 29.26 -63.10 9.75
CA TRP A 190 28.52 -64.22 9.18
C TRP A 190 27.44 -63.78 8.21
N ALA A 191 26.71 -62.69 8.45
CA ALA A 191 25.74 -62.15 7.49
C ALA A 191 26.43 -61.66 6.19
N GLU A 192 27.59 -61.01 6.30
CA GLU A 192 28.45 -60.66 5.16
C GLU A 192 28.98 -61.92 4.46
N TYR A 193 29.42 -62.93 5.23
CA TYR A 193 29.89 -64.20 4.68
C TYR A 193 28.77 -65.00 4.00
N LEU A 194 27.53 -64.88 4.44
CA LEU A 194 26.33 -65.48 3.86
C LEU A 194 25.81 -64.71 2.64
N LEU A 195 25.99 -63.38 2.61
CA LEU A 195 25.81 -62.57 1.41
C LEU A 195 26.87 -62.91 0.35
N HIS A 196 28.10 -63.22 0.78
CA HIS A 196 29.18 -63.67 -0.10
C HIS A 196 29.02 -65.13 -0.55
N LEU A 197 28.56 -66.04 0.32
CA LEU A 197 28.16 -67.40 -0.02
C LEU A 197 26.70 -67.40 -0.46
N ASN A 198 26.54 -66.97 -1.70
CA ASN A 198 25.33 -66.95 -2.51
C ASN A 198 24.70 -68.35 -2.69
N ALA A 199 24.37 -68.99 -1.59
CA ALA A 199 23.77 -70.30 -1.58
C ALA A 199 22.25 -70.12 -1.45
N ASN A 200 21.53 -71.07 -2.03
CA ASN A 200 20.10 -71.24 -1.92
C ASN A 200 19.75 -72.27 -0.84
N ILE A 201 19.30 -71.83 0.33
CA ILE A 201 18.55 -72.72 1.22
C ILE A 201 17.22 -72.97 0.52
N ILE A 202 16.90 -74.22 0.21
CA ILE A 202 15.50 -74.60 0.08
C ILE A 202 14.93 -74.51 1.49
N LEU A 203 14.18 -73.45 1.76
CA LEU A 203 13.54 -73.28 3.06
C LEU A 203 12.51 -74.41 3.25
N PRO A 204 12.49 -75.11 4.40
CA PRO A 204 11.44 -76.09 4.69
C PRO A 204 10.05 -75.45 4.59
N SER A 205 9.04 -76.25 4.20
CA SER A 205 7.70 -75.72 3.84
C SER A 205 7.07 -74.87 4.94
N ASP A 206 7.30 -75.21 6.21
CA ASP A 206 6.77 -74.46 7.34
C ASP A 206 7.29 -73.01 7.38
N ILE A 207 8.54 -72.77 6.93
CA ILE A 207 9.10 -71.42 6.83
C ILE A 207 8.56 -70.70 5.59
N ILE A 208 8.26 -71.42 4.51
CA ILE A 208 7.60 -70.86 3.33
C ILE A 208 6.19 -70.36 3.70
N ASP A 209 5.44 -71.14 4.48
CA ASP A 209 4.10 -70.74 4.93
C ASP A 209 4.16 -69.52 5.86
N GLN A 210 5.11 -69.48 6.79
CA GLN A 210 5.36 -68.29 7.61
C GLN A 210 5.79 -67.07 6.78
N LEU A 211 6.57 -67.27 5.72
CA LEU A 211 6.96 -66.20 4.80
C LEU A 211 5.76 -65.69 4.00
N ILE A 212 4.87 -66.57 3.55
CA ILE A 212 3.62 -66.20 2.88
C ILE A 212 2.73 -65.40 3.83
N GLU A 213 2.57 -65.85 5.08
CA GLU A 213 1.79 -65.12 6.09
C GLU A 213 2.40 -63.74 6.39
N LYS A 214 3.72 -63.66 6.57
CA LYS A 214 4.44 -62.40 6.76
C LYS A 214 4.30 -61.48 5.54
N ASN A 215 4.40 -62.01 4.33
CA ASN A 215 4.20 -61.22 3.11
C ASN A 215 2.77 -60.67 3.03
N LYS A 216 1.77 -61.46 3.41
CA LYS A 216 0.39 -61.00 3.49
C LYS A 216 0.22 -59.87 4.52
N ILE A 217 0.89 -59.95 5.67
CA ILE A 217 0.92 -58.86 6.66
C ILE A 217 1.65 -57.62 6.11
N ILE A 218 2.75 -57.79 5.38
CA ILE A 218 3.47 -56.68 4.74
C ILE A 218 2.59 -56.00 3.70
N GLU A 219 1.83 -56.75 2.89
CA GLU A 219 0.89 -56.20 1.93
C GLU A 219 -0.24 -55.40 2.58
N THR A 220 -0.82 -55.90 3.69
CA THR A 220 -1.85 -55.16 4.42
C THR A 220 -1.29 -53.90 5.07
N LEU A 221 -0.08 -53.96 5.64
CA LEU A 221 0.60 -52.79 6.19
C LEU A 221 0.94 -51.76 5.10
N ASN A 222 1.45 -52.19 3.95
CA ASN A 222 1.75 -51.30 2.83
C ASN A 222 0.48 -50.61 2.31
N ARG A 223 -0.65 -51.34 2.24
CA ARG A 223 -1.95 -50.74 1.90
C ARG A 223 -2.38 -49.70 2.94
N ALA A 224 -2.26 -50.02 4.22
CA ALA A 224 -2.59 -49.08 5.30
C ALA A 224 -1.70 -47.83 5.26
N ILE A 225 -0.39 -47.99 5.03
CA ILE A 225 0.56 -46.87 4.87
C ILE A 225 0.15 -45.98 3.69
N TRP A 226 -0.20 -46.58 2.55
CA TRP A 226 -0.65 -45.82 1.39
C TRP A 226 -1.93 -45.03 1.67
N GLU A 227 -2.90 -45.63 2.37
CA GLU A 227 -4.12 -44.94 2.79
C GLU A 227 -3.82 -43.79 3.76
N PHE A 228 -2.89 -43.97 4.70
CA PHE A 228 -2.47 -42.90 5.61
C PHE A 228 -1.74 -41.78 4.86
N GLN A 229 -0.84 -42.10 3.94
CA GLN A 229 -0.15 -41.10 3.10
C GLN A 229 -1.13 -40.28 2.27
N ARG A 230 -2.13 -40.94 1.68
CA ARG A 230 -3.20 -40.26 0.95
C ARG A 230 -3.97 -39.30 1.86
N ARG A 231 -4.36 -39.74 3.06
CA ARG A 231 -5.04 -38.86 4.03
C ARG A 231 -4.19 -37.68 4.46
N ILE A 232 -2.88 -37.88 4.66
CA ILE A 232 -1.94 -36.80 4.99
C ILE A 232 -1.93 -35.76 3.86
N MET A 233 -1.81 -36.19 2.61
CA MET A 233 -1.83 -35.29 1.44
C MET A 233 -3.14 -34.51 1.32
N ASP A 234 -4.29 -35.15 1.60
CA ASP A 234 -5.59 -34.49 1.62
C ASP A 234 -5.66 -33.43 2.75
N TYR A 235 -5.13 -33.74 3.93
CA TYR A 235 -5.06 -32.78 5.05
C TYR A 235 -4.10 -31.62 4.75
N GLU A 236 -2.94 -31.87 4.15
CA GLU A 236 -2.02 -30.82 3.73
C GLU A 236 -2.66 -29.88 2.70
N THR A 237 -3.40 -30.44 1.74
CA THR A 237 -4.17 -29.65 0.76
C THR A 237 -5.21 -28.77 1.47
N ASN A 238 -5.97 -29.32 2.42
CA ASN A 238 -6.93 -28.55 3.21
C ASN A 238 -6.28 -27.45 4.04
N VAL A 239 -5.13 -27.73 4.67
CA VAL A 239 -4.37 -26.73 5.43
C VAL A 239 -3.89 -25.60 4.50
N ASN A 240 -3.44 -25.92 3.29
CA ASN A 240 -3.02 -24.93 2.32
C ASN A 240 -4.19 -24.06 1.83
N ILE A 241 -5.36 -24.66 1.60
CA ILE A 241 -6.60 -23.92 1.27
C ILE A 241 -6.95 -22.96 2.43
N MET A 242 -7.03 -23.46 3.66
CA MET A 242 -7.34 -22.65 4.84
C MET A 242 -6.33 -21.51 5.07
N ARG A 243 -5.03 -21.76 4.79
CA ARG A 243 -4.00 -20.71 4.82
C ARG A 243 -4.25 -19.64 3.77
N SER A 244 -4.62 -20.02 2.55
CA SER A 244 -4.96 -19.07 1.49
C SER A 244 -6.20 -18.23 1.82
N GLU A 245 -7.21 -18.86 2.44
CA GLU A 245 -8.41 -18.16 2.91
C GLU A 245 -8.08 -17.15 4.02
N ASN A 246 -7.25 -17.54 4.99
CA ASN A 246 -6.77 -16.62 6.02
C ASN A 246 -6.02 -15.43 5.41
N THR A 247 -5.13 -15.64 4.44
CA THR A 247 -4.45 -14.55 3.72
C THR A 247 -5.45 -13.60 3.08
N LYS A 248 -6.47 -14.13 2.40
CA LYS A 248 -7.53 -13.31 1.77
C LYS A 248 -8.35 -12.52 2.79
N ILE A 249 -8.65 -13.11 3.95
CA ILE A 249 -9.33 -12.41 5.05
C ILE A 249 -8.47 -11.25 5.57
N TYR A 250 -7.16 -11.46 5.74
CA TYR A 250 -6.25 -10.39 6.17
C TYR A 250 -6.11 -9.27 5.13
N GLU A 251 -6.09 -9.59 3.84
CA GLU A 251 -6.12 -8.58 2.77
C GLU A 251 -7.40 -7.75 2.81
N LEU A 252 -8.56 -8.40 2.97
CA LEU A 252 -9.85 -7.70 3.12
C LEU A 252 -9.87 -6.83 4.38
N LEU A 253 -9.37 -7.35 5.51
CA LEU A 253 -9.27 -6.60 6.75
C LEU A 253 -8.39 -5.37 6.59
N SER A 254 -7.25 -5.50 5.91
CA SER A 254 -6.34 -4.39 5.61
C SER A 254 -7.01 -3.35 4.71
N TYR A 255 -7.69 -3.79 3.64
CA TYR A 255 -8.44 -2.93 2.74
C TYR A 255 -9.54 -2.14 3.48
N TYR A 256 -10.37 -2.82 4.28
CA TYR A 256 -11.40 -2.15 5.08
C TYR A 256 -10.79 -1.23 6.14
N GLY A 257 -9.68 -1.61 6.77
CA GLY A 257 -8.95 -0.76 7.70
C GLY A 257 -8.48 0.55 7.04
N HIS A 258 -7.94 0.48 5.83
CA HIS A 258 -7.56 1.66 5.06
C HIS A 258 -8.78 2.52 4.72
N LYS A 259 -9.87 1.91 4.26
CA LYS A 259 -11.12 2.62 3.94
C LYS A 259 -11.73 3.32 5.16
N PHE A 260 -11.72 2.67 6.33
CA PHE A 260 -12.16 3.28 7.59
C PHE A 260 -11.27 4.45 8.00
N SER A 261 -9.96 4.34 7.80
CA SER A 261 -9.03 5.44 8.06
C SER A 261 -9.30 6.65 7.15
N GLN A 262 -9.52 6.42 5.86
CA GLN A 262 -9.90 7.47 4.89
C GLN A 262 -11.22 8.16 5.29
N LEU A 263 -12.27 7.37 5.56
CA LEU A 263 -13.56 7.90 6.01
C LEU A 263 -13.42 8.68 7.33
N GLY A 264 -12.56 8.23 8.25
CA GLY A 264 -12.26 8.94 9.49
C GLY A 264 -11.64 10.32 9.25
N VAL A 265 -10.73 10.44 8.27
CA VAL A 265 -10.16 11.73 7.86
C VAL A 265 -11.22 12.62 7.23
N GLU A 266 -12.08 12.08 6.35
CA GLU A 266 -13.18 12.84 5.74
C GLU A 266 -14.16 13.38 6.78
N VAL A 267 -14.60 12.56 7.74
CA VAL A 267 -15.48 12.99 8.85
C VAL A 267 -14.80 14.06 9.69
N THR A 268 -13.51 13.92 9.98
CA THR A 268 -12.75 14.93 10.73
C THR A 268 -12.67 16.25 9.98
N ASN A 269 -12.50 16.21 8.65
CA ASN A 269 -12.50 17.42 7.82
C ASN A 269 -13.89 18.06 7.77
N MET A 270 -14.96 17.28 7.61
CA MET A 270 -16.34 17.79 7.68
C MET A 270 -16.64 18.44 9.04
N GLN A 271 -16.16 17.84 10.14
CA GLN A 271 -16.30 18.43 11.48
C GLN A 271 -15.59 19.78 11.60
N LYS A 272 -14.37 19.91 11.04
CA LYS A 272 -13.65 21.18 11.01
C LYS A 272 -14.40 22.25 10.20
N GLU A 273 -14.92 21.90 9.04
CA GLU A 273 -15.73 22.81 8.22
C GLU A 273 -17.02 23.23 8.92
N MET A 274 -17.71 22.30 9.60
CA MET A 274 -18.89 22.65 10.41
C MET A 274 -18.56 23.62 11.55
N ILE A 275 -17.44 23.42 12.24
CA ILE A 275 -16.97 24.34 13.28
C ILE A 275 -16.69 25.72 12.69
N ARG A 276 -15.98 25.77 11.56
CA ARG A 276 -15.67 27.01 10.85
C ARG A 276 -16.94 27.75 10.43
N LEU A 277 -17.89 27.07 9.78
CA LEU A 277 -19.15 27.67 9.33
C LEU A 277 -20.00 28.15 10.50
N ARG A 278 -20.02 27.41 11.62
CA ARG A 278 -20.67 27.86 12.85
C ARG A 278 -20.05 29.16 13.35
N ASP A 279 -18.72 29.24 13.39
CA ASP A 279 -18.02 30.43 13.87
C ASP A 279 -18.28 31.63 12.94
N GLU A 280 -18.25 31.45 11.63
CA GLU A 280 -18.66 32.46 10.63
C GLU A 280 -20.10 32.93 10.87
N LEU A 281 -21.05 32.01 11.08
CA LEU A 281 -22.44 32.34 11.36
C LEU A 281 -22.59 33.14 12.66
N THR A 282 -21.84 32.80 13.72
CA THR A 282 -21.88 33.57 14.97
C THR A 282 -21.35 35.00 14.80
N ILE A 283 -20.38 35.22 13.91
CA ILE A 283 -19.89 36.56 13.56
C ILE A 283 -20.96 37.33 12.80
N SER A 284 -21.55 36.73 11.77
CA SER A 284 -22.64 37.37 11.00
C SER A 284 -23.87 37.68 11.86
N MET A 285 -24.20 36.86 12.87
CA MET A 285 -25.25 37.18 13.83
C MET A 285 -24.92 38.44 14.65
N LYS A 286 -23.67 38.58 15.12
CA LYS A 286 -23.22 39.79 15.83
C LYS A 286 -23.25 41.02 14.94
N GLU A 287 -22.86 40.88 13.67
CA GLU A 287 -22.95 41.98 12.69
C GLU A 287 -24.40 42.40 12.47
N ALA A 288 -25.32 41.44 12.29
CA ALA A 288 -26.75 41.71 12.15
C ALA A 288 -27.33 42.41 13.39
N GLU A 289 -26.97 41.97 14.59
CA GLU A 289 -27.37 42.61 15.85
C GLU A 289 -26.87 44.06 15.93
N SER A 290 -25.60 44.31 15.55
CA SER A 290 -25.04 45.66 15.53
C SER A 290 -25.72 46.59 14.50
N LEU A 291 -26.13 46.04 13.34
CA LEU A 291 -26.89 46.77 12.33
C LEU A 291 -28.32 47.07 12.80
N GLU A 292 -28.94 46.16 13.54
CA GLU A 292 -30.25 46.37 14.14
C GLU A 292 -30.23 47.48 15.20
N ASP A 293 -29.18 47.54 16.02
CA ASP A 293 -28.96 48.64 16.95
C ASP A 293 -28.68 49.97 16.24
N ALA A 294 -27.90 49.97 15.15
CA ALA A 294 -27.70 51.14 14.31
C ALA A 294 -29.01 51.63 13.70
N LYS A 295 -29.87 50.72 13.21
CA LYS A 295 -31.20 51.03 12.69
C LYS A 295 -32.09 51.66 13.77
N LYS A 296 -32.11 51.12 14.99
CA LYS A 296 -32.87 51.71 16.11
C LYS A 296 -32.40 53.15 16.42
N ARG A 297 -31.09 53.41 16.40
CA ARG A 297 -30.55 54.77 16.58
C ARG A 297 -30.98 55.72 15.45
N LEU A 298 -30.99 55.25 14.20
CA LEU A 298 -31.46 56.04 13.07
C LEU A 298 -32.95 56.36 13.17
N ILE A 299 -33.78 55.40 13.58
CA ILE A 299 -35.21 55.64 13.83
C ILE A 299 -35.39 56.71 14.89
N ASN A 300 -34.70 56.59 16.04
CA ASN A 300 -34.76 57.62 17.08
C ASN A 300 -34.30 59.00 16.57
N ALA A 301 -33.26 59.06 15.72
CA ALA A 301 -32.80 60.31 15.12
C ALA A 301 -33.83 60.90 14.14
N ILE A 302 -34.51 60.05 13.36
CA ILE A 302 -35.62 60.46 12.47
C ILE A 302 -36.77 61.00 13.30
N ASP A 303 -37.14 60.37 14.42
CA ASP A 303 -38.21 60.84 15.31
C ASP A 303 -37.87 62.21 15.91
N VAL A 304 -36.61 62.41 16.33
CA VAL A 304 -36.13 63.72 16.79
C VAL A 304 -36.19 64.75 15.66
N ALA A 305 -35.74 64.41 14.46
CA ALA A 305 -35.81 65.31 13.30
C ALA A 305 -37.28 65.67 12.98
N ASN A 306 -38.19 64.70 13.02
CA ASN A 306 -39.62 64.93 12.82
C ASN A 306 -40.19 65.88 13.88
N SER A 307 -39.85 65.69 15.15
CA SER A 307 -40.23 66.61 16.24
C SER A 307 -39.71 68.05 16.02
N ILE A 308 -38.47 68.19 15.52
CA ILE A 308 -37.92 69.49 15.12
C ILE A 308 -38.73 70.07 13.96
N THR A 309 -39.04 69.29 12.92
CA THR A 309 -39.84 69.79 11.79
C THR A 309 -41.24 70.23 12.21
N GLU A 310 -41.91 69.50 13.11
CA GLU A 310 -43.19 69.91 13.68
C GLU A 310 -43.06 71.23 14.45
N SER A 311 -42.00 71.38 15.23
CA SER A 311 -41.72 72.61 15.98
C SER A 311 -41.43 73.79 15.02
N MET A 312 -40.69 73.55 13.94
CA MET A 312 -40.45 74.55 12.90
C MET A 312 -41.74 74.93 12.16
N GLN A 313 -42.64 73.98 11.88
CA GLN A 313 -43.95 74.27 11.29
C GLN A 313 -44.78 75.15 12.23
N LYS A 314 -44.82 74.85 13.54
CA LYS A 314 -45.48 75.70 14.53
C LYS A 314 -44.87 77.11 14.57
N LEU A 315 -43.55 77.21 14.54
CA LEU A 315 -42.84 78.50 14.50
C LEU A 315 -43.15 79.29 13.22
N ALA A 316 -43.27 78.61 12.07
CA ALA A 316 -43.62 79.24 10.81
C ALA A 316 -45.07 79.79 10.82
N ILE A 317 -46.01 79.03 11.41
CA ILE A 317 -47.39 79.50 11.63
C ILE A 317 -47.37 80.73 12.54
N PHE A 318 -46.67 80.68 13.68
CA PHE A 318 -46.54 81.80 14.60
C PHE A 318 -45.92 83.04 13.93
N SER A 319 -44.86 82.88 13.15
CA SER A 319 -44.22 83.97 12.40
C SER A 319 -45.19 84.60 11.39
N ARG A 320 -46.07 83.81 10.78
CA ARG A 320 -47.11 84.31 9.87
C ARG A 320 -48.14 85.13 10.63
N ASP A 321 -48.60 84.66 11.79
CA ASP A 321 -49.54 85.40 12.64
C ASP A 321 -48.94 86.75 13.10
N VAL A 322 -47.64 86.76 13.45
CA VAL A 322 -46.90 88.00 13.76
C VAL A 322 -46.85 88.93 12.55
N ALA A 323 -46.59 88.42 11.34
CA ALA A 323 -46.59 89.25 10.13
C ALA A 323 -47.97 89.85 9.81
N ASP A 324 -49.04 89.08 10.02
CA ASP A 324 -50.42 89.53 9.82
C ASP A 324 -50.81 90.61 10.85
N THR A 325 -50.42 90.45 12.12
CA THR A 325 -50.64 91.47 13.16
C THR A 325 -49.85 92.75 12.88
N ILE A 326 -48.59 92.66 12.46
CA ILE A 326 -47.79 93.83 12.04
C ILE A 326 -48.45 94.55 10.85
N SER A 327 -49.00 93.81 9.89
CA SER A 327 -49.72 94.40 8.75
C SER A 327 -50.98 95.14 9.20
N SER A 328 -51.74 94.56 10.14
CA SER A 328 -52.91 95.23 10.75
C SER A 328 -52.54 96.50 11.52
N ILE A 329 -51.47 96.45 12.33
CA ILE A 329 -50.93 97.62 13.03
C ILE A 329 -50.49 98.69 12.02
N SER A 330 -49.78 98.30 10.97
CA SER A 330 -49.31 99.21 9.92
C SER A 330 -50.49 99.90 9.23
N SER A 331 -51.55 99.15 8.88
CA SER A 331 -52.78 99.72 8.33
C SER A 331 -53.43 100.73 9.28
N ARG A 332 -53.52 100.39 10.58
CA ARG A 332 -54.07 101.32 11.60
C ARG A 332 -53.21 102.55 11.79
N LEU A 333 -51.88 102.42 11.74
CA LEU A 333 -50.96 103.56 11.82
C LEU A 333 -51.12 104.47 10.61
N VAL A 334 -51.34 103.92 9.42
CA VAL A 334 -51.68 104.69 8.21
C VAL A 334 -52.99 105.45 8.44
N GLU A 335 -54.04 104.80 8.94
CA GLU A 335 -55.30 105.48 9.27
C GLU A 335 -55.13 106.58 10.33
N ILE A 336 -54.35 106.33 11.38
CA ILE A 336 -54.08 107.33 12.43
C ILE A 336 -53.28 108.50 11.86
N THR A 337 -52.27 108.24 11.02
CA THR A 337 -51.48 109.32 10.41
C THR A 337 -52.30 110.12 9.41
N ASP A 338 -53.20 109.50 8.65
CA ASP A 338 -54.11 110.23 7.78
C ASP A 338 -55.15 111.04 8.58
N LYS A 339 -55.68 110.49 9.67
CA LYS A 339 -56.51 111.26 10.63
C LYS A 339 -55.74 112.38 11.31
N ALA A 340 -54.46 112.19 11.63
CA ALA A 340 -53.61 113.22 12.19
C ALA A 340 -53.40 114.37 11.20
N LYS A 341 -53.16 114.07 9.91
CA LYS A 341 -53.15 115.08 8.85
C LYS A 341 -54.50 115.79 8.71
N GLU A 342 -55.61 115.07 8.89
CA GLU A 342 -56.95 115.66 8.89
C GLU A 342 -57.18 116.57 10.11
N ILE A 343 -56.68 116.19 11.29
CA ILE A 343 -56.68 117.05 12.49
C ILE A 343 -55.79 118.26 12.29
N ASP A 344 -54.57 118.11 11.78
CA ASP A 344 -53.68 119.23 11.45
C ASP A 344 -54.34 120.17 10.43
N PHE A 345 -55.06 119.62 9.45
CA PHE A 345 -55.86 120.40 8.50
C PHE A 345 -57.03 121.12 9.18
N LEU A 346 -57.73 120.45 10.11
CA LEU A 346 -58.82 121.03 10.88
C LEU A 346 -58.33 122.08 11.90
N GLU A 347 -57.16 121.91 12.50
CA GLU A 347 -56.50 122.88 13.36
C GLU A 347 -56.01 124.07 12.55
N ALA A 348 -55.41 123.86 11.36
CA ALA A 348 -55.12 124.94 10.42
C ALA A 348 -56.40 125.68 9.97
N MET A 349 -57.51 124.97 9.78
CA MET A 349 -58.84 125.56 9.51
C MET A 349 -59.43 126.27 10.72
N ARG A 350 -59.18 125.79 11.95
CA ARG A 350 -59.61 126.43 13.20
C ARG A 350 -58.80 127.68 13.47
N GLU A 351 -57.50 127.67 13.18
CA GLU A 351 -56.64 128.85 13.17
C GLU A 351 -57.03 129.85 12.08
N LEU A 352 -57.43 129.39 10.88
CA LEU A 352 -58.01 130.26 9.84
C LEU A 352 -59.39 130.82 10.24
N LYS A 353 -60.20 130.05 10.97
CA LYS A 353 -61.52 130.46 11.48
C LYS A 353 -61.41 131.37 12.70
N GLU A 354 -60.38 131.19 13.53
CA GLU A 354 -60.01 132.13 14.59
C GLU A 354 -59.37 133.40 14.01
N ARG A 355 -58.56 133.31 12.95
CA ARG A 355 -58.12 134.48 12.16
C ARG A 355 -59.27 135.16 11.41
N GLY A 356 -60.36 134.44 11.11
CA GLY A 356 -61.62 134.98 10.58
C GLY A 356 -62.60 135.52 11.63
N ARG A 357 -62.35 135.30 12.93
CA ARG A 357 -63.16 135.84 14.06
C ARG A 357 -62.38 136.78 15.00
N LYS A 358 -61.08 136.95 14.81
CA LYS A 358 -60.21 137.90 15.53
C LYS A 358 -59.53 138.91 14.59
N THR A 359 -60.32 139.53 13.71
CA THR A 359 -60.08 140.90 13.21
C THR A 359 -61.14 141.86 13.76
N LYS A 360 -61.40 141.76 15.06
CA LYS A 360 -62.06 142.79 15.88
C LYS A 360 -61.77 142.48 17.36
N LYS A 361 -61.02 143.38 18.00
CA LYS A 361 -60.60 143.44 19.42
C LYS A 361 -59.39 142.56 19.76
N GLU A 362 -58.20 143.18 19.80
CA GLU A 362 -57.59 143.86 20.97
C GLU A 362 -56.71 142.84 21.70
N GLU A 363 -55.39 143.08 21.73
CA GLU A 363 -54.63 143.38 22.96
C GLU A 363 -54.36 142.08 23.76
N THR A 364 -53.19 141.72 24.28
CA THR A 364 -51.94 142.39 24.66
C THR A 364 -50.98 141.25 25.12
N GLU A 365 -49.69 141.57 25.23
CA GLU A 365 -48.74 140.97 26.21
C GLU A 365 -48.16 139.53 26.03
N LYS A 366 -46.87 139.54 25.63
CA LYS A 366 -45.68 138.76 26.11
C LYS A 366 -45.73 138.34 27.62
N PRO A 367 -44.77 137.55 28.22
CA PRO A 367 -43.47 136.98 27.76
C PRO A 367 -43.12 135.55 28.31
N LYS A 368 -41.83 135.14 28.18
CA LYS A 368 -41.06 134.11 28.96
C LYS A 368 -41.41 132.65 28.66
N GLY A 369 -40.50 131.68 28.61
CA GLY A 369 -39.15 131.52 29.14
C GLY A 369 -39.06 130.10 29.71
N GLU A 370 -37.85 129.52 29.69
CA GLU A 370 -37.40 128.31 30.41
C GLU A 370 -37.82 126.94 29.85
N GLU A 371 -36.91 126.01 29.50
CA GLU A 371 -35.78 125.36 30.19
C GLU A 371 -36.14 123.92 30.63
N THR A 372 -35.20 123.00 30.38
CA THR A 372 -35.03 121.67 31.01
C THR A 372 -36.02 120.54 30.66
N ALA A 373 -35.67 119.25 30.75
CA ALA A 373 -34.43 118.48 30.68
C ALA A 373 -34.81 116.99 30.88
N VAL A 374 -33.83 116.10 30.65
CA VAL A 374 -33.62 114.84 31.40
C VAL A 374 -34.36 113.54 30.96
N ARG A 375 -33.50 112.52 30.73
CA ARG A 375 -33.63 111.05 30.92
C ARG A 375 -34.48 110.25 29.94
N GLU A 376 -34.16 108.98 29.68
CA GLU A 376 -33.31 107.96 30.34
C GLU A 376 -32.79 107.02 29.21
N GLU A 377 -31.54 106.54 29.24
CA GLU A 377 -31.18 105.11 29.46
C GLU A 377 -32.07 104.12 28.69
N GLU A 378 -31.57 103.22 27.83
CA GLU A 378 -30.77 102.06 28.20
C GLU A 378 -30.35 101.27 26.93
N LYS A 379 -29.12 100.74 26.97
CA LYS A 379 -28.49 99.57 26.31
C LYS A 379 -28.86 99.12 24.90
#